data_AF-A0AAW7G1I4-F1
#
_entry.id   AF-A0AAW7G1I4-F1
#
_cell.length_a   1.000
_cell.length_b   1.000
_cell.length_c   1.000
_cell.angle_alpha   90.00
_cell.angle_beta   90.00
_cell.angle_gamma   90.00
#
_symmetry.space_group_name_H-M   'P 1'
#
loop_
_entity.id
_entity.type
_entity.pdbx_description
1 polymer ?
#
loop_
_entity_poly.entity_id
_entity_poly.type
_entity_poly.pdbx_seq_one_letter_code
_entity_poly.pdbx_strand_id
1 'polypeptide(L)'
;MTEIKKESADDAWLRSTLAELAGDAFPVYDLPSLQVDTNSSIQLSALADRQAAREMRQAASDVEARRLDAARVVEGLKTEAERLRGLIADGKAALRAGEPVSPDAGVASFLLPDIEAELVVAEAAEADVARERDTLLQDADRRDAAAALALFNWAHSVRVQRIELLLKLAMDEATTLAEADGGRGLYRTVIAPDRRLNQIFATQGAIEILRRNRGMEGV
;
A
#
# COMPACT_ATOMS: atom_id res chain seq x y z
N MET A 1 -0.48 -40.77 1.75
CA MET A 1 -1.09 -39.51 2.24
C MET A 1 -0.32 -38.36 1.61
N THR A 2 -0.85 -37.76 0.56
CA THR A 2 -0.31 -36.53 -0.02
C THR A 2 -0.74 -35.38 0.87
N GLU A 3 0.21 -34.76 1.58
CA GLU A 3 -0.02 -33.49 2.27
C GLU A 3 -0.43 -32.45 1.22
N ILE A 4 -1.69 -32.03 1.26
CA ILE A 4 -2.12 -30.84 0.56
C ILE A 4 -1.43 -29.67 1.28
N LYS A 5 -0.26 -29.26 0.78
CA LYS A 5 0.40 -28.03 1.24
C LYS A 5 -0.58 -26.89 1.03
N LYS A 6 -1.13 -26.39 2.15
CA LYS A 6 -1.98 -25.21 2.17
C LYS A 6 -1.16 -24.06 1.60
N GLU A 7 -1.61 -23.51 0.48
CA GLU A 7 -0.96 -22.38 -0.16
C GLU A 7 -0.88 -21.20 0.83
N SER A 8 0.27 -20.53 0.87
CA SER A 8 0.44 -19.29 1.64
C SER A 8 -0.49 -18.21 1.08
N ALA A 9 -1.09 -17.40 1.95
CA ALA A 9 -1.93 -16.27 1.53
C ALA A 9 -1.17 -15.29 0.61
N ASP A 10 0.15 -15.16 0.81
CA ASP A 10 0.99 -14.30 -0.02
C ASP A 10 1.27 -14.89 -1.40
N ASP A 11 1.41 -16.22 -1.50
CA ASP A 11 1.56 -16.89 -2.79
C ASP A 11 0.27 -16.77 -3.61
N ALA A 12 -0.88 -16.93 -2.96
CA ALA A 12 -2.19 -16.74 -3.58
C ALA A 12 -2.38 -15.31 -4.07
N TRP A 13 -2.01 -14.32 -3.24
CA TRP A 13 -2.02 -12.91 -3.60
C TRP A 13 -1.11 -12.59 -4.77
N LEU A 14 0.12 -13.12 -4.79
CA LEU A 14 1.04 -12.88 -5.90
C LEU A 14 0.46 -13.44 -7.20
N ARG A 15 -0.07 -14.67 -7.17
CA ARG A 15 -0.69 -15.30 -8.34
C ARG A 15 -1.90 -14.50 -8.86
N SER A 16 -2.80 -14.08 -7.98
CA SER A 16 -3.96 -13.28 -8.37
C SER A 16 -3.55 -11.92 -8.94
N THR A 17 -2.60 -11.24 -8.29
CA THR A 17 -2.10 -9.92 -8.72
C THR A 17 -1.44 -10.02 -10.10
N LEU A 18 -0.62 -11.04 -10.34
CA LEU A 18 0.00 -11.27 -11.65
C LEU A 18 -1.05 -11.59 -12.73
N ALA A 19 -2.10 -12.35 -12.39
CA ALA A 19 -3.18 -12.67 -13.31
C ALA A 19 -4.03 -11.44 -13.66
N GLU A 20 -4.34 -10.59 -12.69
CA GLU A 20 -5.03 -9.31 -12.91
C GLU A 20 -4.19 -8.38 -13.79
N LEU A 21 -2.91 -8.21 -13.43
CA LEU A 21 -1.98 -7.42 -14.23
C LEU A 21 -1.85 -7.99 -15.64
N ALA A 22 -1.96 -9.31 -15.85
CA ALA A 22 -1.97 -9.94 -17.17
C ALA A 22 -3.27 -9.66 -17.94
N GLY A 23 -4.42 -9.67 -17.27
CA GLY A 23 -5.76 -9.48 -17.84
C GLY A 23 -6.00 -8.09 -18.47
N ASP A 24 -5.29 -7.05 -18.02
CA ASP A 24 -5.32 -5.70 -18.60
C ASP A 24 -4.65 -5.57 -19.99
N ALA A 25 -4.43 -6.68 -20.69
CA ALA A 25 -3.77 -6.71 -21.99
C ALA A 25 -4.72 -6.39 -23.15
N PHE A 26 -4.21 -5.64 -24.13
CA PHE A 26 -4.76 -5.58 -25.48
C PHE A 26 -4.84 -7.00 -26.05
N PRO A 27 -6.02 -7.55 -26.35
CA PRO A 27 -6.22 -8.97 -26.70
C PRO A 27 -5.61 -9.40 -28.06
N VAL A 28 -4.83 -8.53 -28.71
CA VAL A 28 -4.38 -8.67 -30.10
C VAL A 28 -2.89 -9.04 -30.21
N TYR A 29 -2.10 -8.89 -29.15
CA TYR A 29 -0.65 -9.18 -29.19
C TYR A 29 -0.27 -10.26 -28.19
N ASP A 30 0.63 -11.18 -28.58
CA ASP A 30 1.32 -12.15 -27.72
C ASP A 30 2.25 -11.40 -26.74
N LEU A 31 1.63 -10.81 -25.72
CA LEU A 31 2.31 -10.20 -24.59
C LEU A 31 2.81 -11.30 -23.63
N PRO A 32 3.89 -11.04 -22.88
CA PRO A 32 4.48 -12.06 -22.01
C PRO A 32 3.50 -12.50 -20.95
N SER A 33 3.41 -13.82 -20.71
CA SER A 33 2.69 -14.33 -19.55
C SER A 33 3.41 -13.88 -18.28
N LEU A 34 2.74 -13.09 -17.44
CA LEU A 34 3.23 -12.74 -16.11
C LEU A 34 3.02 -13.97 -15.20
N GLN A 35 4.06 -14.79 -15.09
CA GLN A 35 4.06 -15.98 -14.23
C GLN A 35 4.86 -15.74 -12.96
N VAL A 36 4.58 -16.54 -11.94
CA VAL A 36 5.41 -16.60 -10.74
C VAL A 36 6.80 -17.08 -11.13
N ASP A 37 7.80 -16.30 -10.76
CA ASP A 37 9.21 -16.61 -10.97
C ASP A 37 9.92 -16.55 -9.62
N THR A 38 10.34 -17.71 -9.13
CA THR A 38 11.04 -17.85 -7.84
C THR A 38 12.39 -17.15 -7.80
N ASN A 39 12.94 -16.76 -8.96
CA ASN A 39 14.20 -16.02 -9.06
C ASN A 39 14.00 -14.52 -9.32
N SER A 40 12.75 -14.06 -9.48
CA SER A 40 12.48 -12.65 -9.69
C SER A 40 12.68 -11.87 -8.40
N SER A 41 13.74 -11.06 -8.36
CA SER A 41 14.06 -10.20 -7.22
C SER A 41 12.91 -9.25 -6.86
N ILE A 42 12.13 -8.81 -7.85
CA ILE A 42 10.98 -7.92 -7.65
C ILE A 42 9.81 -8.66 -7.00
N GLN A 43 9.50 -9.89 -7.46
CA GLN A 43 8.45 -10.70 -6.84
C GLN A 43 8.83 -11.08 -5.41
N LEU A 44 10.09 -11.46 -5.16
CA LEU A 44 10.60 -11.75 -3.83
C LEU A 44 10.53 -10.53 -2.91
N SER A 45 10.91 -9.34 -3.39
CA SER A 45 10.79 -8.09 -2.61
C SER A 45 9.34 -7.76 -2.28
N ALA A 46 8.42 -7.91 -3.23
CA ALA A 46 7.00 -7.66 -3.02
C ALA A 46 6.40 -8.62 -1.97
N LEU A 47 6.79 -9.90 -1.99
CA LEU A 47 6.43 -10.87 -0.97
C LEU A 47 7.02 -10.52 0.41
N ALA A 48 8.27 -10.03 0.47
CA ALA A 48 8.88 -9.59 1.71
C ALA A 48 8.17 -8.36 2.31
N ASP A 49 7.79 -7.38 1.48
CA ASP A 49 7.00 -6.23 1.92
C ASP A 49 5.61 -6.64 2.43
N ARG A 50 4.98 -7.60 1.76
CA ARG A 50 3.70 -8.21 2.18
C ARG A 50 3.80 -8.92 3.52
N GLN A 51 4.85 -9.70 3.73
CA GLN A 51 5.13 -10.36 5.01
C GLN A 51 5.34 -9.32 6.11
N ALA A 52 6.18 -8.30 5.86
CA ALA A 52 6.42 -7.22 6.82
C ALA A 52 5.14 -6.47 7.18
N ALA A 53 4.26 -6.19 6.20
CA ALA A 53 2.97 -5.57 6.46
C ALA A 53 2.04 -6.44 7.31
N ARG A 54 2.08 -7.77 7.15
CA ARG A 54 1.32 -8.71 8.00
C ARG A 54 1.87 -8.71 9.43
N GLU A 55 3.18 -8.73 9.60
CA GLU A 55 3.84 -8.63 10.90
C GLU A 55 3.51 -7.31 11.61
N MET A 56 3.52 -6.19 10.88
CA MET A 56 3.11 -4.88 11.42
C MET A 56 1.65 -4.85 11.86
N ARG A 57 0.74 -5.47 11.10
CA ARG A 57 -0.68 -5.59 11.50
C ARG A 57 -0.87 -6.48 12.72
N GLN A 58 -0.09 -7.55 12.84
CA GLN A 58 -0.08 -8.38 14.04
C GLN A 58 0.41 -7.57 15.25
N ALA A 59 1.52 -6.84 15.10
CA ALA A 59 2.03 -5.96 16.14
C ALA A 59 1.00 -4.88 16.52
N ALA A 60 0.31 -4.28 15.54
CA ALA A 60 -0.77 -3.31 15.80
C ALA A 60 -1.94 -3.93 16.57
N SER A 61 -2.28 -5.20 16.31
CA SER A 61 -3.27 -5.94 17.10
C SER A 61 -2.83 -6.12 18.56
N ASP A 62 -1.55 -6.43 18.79
CA ASP A 62 -1.00 -6.56 20.13
C ASP A 62 -0.95 -5.20 20.86
N VAL A 63 -0.68 -4.11 20.14
CA VAL A 63 -0.77 -2.73 20.65
C VAL A 63 -2.21 -2.35 20.99
N GLU A 64 -3.18 -2.77 20.18
CA GLU A 64 -4.60 -2.51 20.44
C GLU A 64 -5.07 -3.18 21.74
N ALA A 65 -4.58 -4.38 22.05
CA ALA A 65 -4.86 -5.01 23.34
C ALA A 65 -4.34 -4.16 24.51
N ARG A 66 -3.10 -3.65 24.41
CA ARG A 66 -2.53 -2.71 25.40
C ARG A 66 -3.33 -1.41 25.49
N ARG A 67 -3.81 -0.88 24.36
CA ARG A 67 -4.63 0.34 24.31
C ARG A 67 -5.95 0.15 25.04
N LEU A 68 -6.61 -1.01 24.88
CA LEU A 68 -7.84 -1.33 25.59
C LEU A 68 -7.64 -1.39 27.11
N ASP A 69 -6.51 -1.94 27.57
CA ASP A 69 -6.18 -1.93 28.99
C ASP A 69 -5.89 -0.51 29.51
N ALA A 70 -5.17 0.31 28.75
CA ALA A 70 -4.94 1.72 29.08
C ALA A 70 -6.25 2.52 29.15
N ALA A 71 -7.16 2.32 28.19
CA ALA A 71 -8.47 2.97 28.18
C ALA A 71 -9.32 2.58 29.39
N ARG A 72 -9.24 1.32 29.86
CA ARG A 72 -9.91 0.91 31.11
C ARG A 72 -9.37 1.63 32.33
N VAL A 73 -8.06 1.86 32.41
CA VAL A 73 -7.45 2.63 33.51
C VAL A 73 -7.95 4.07 33.48
N VAL A 74 -7.95 4.71 32.31
CA VAL A 74 -8.46 6.08 32.12
C VAL A 74 -9.92 6.18 32.56
N GLU A 75 -10.79 5.28 32.11
CA GLU A 75 -12.21 5.29 32.51
C GLU A 75 -12.41 5.00 34.00
N GLY A 76 -11.57 4.15 34.60
CA GLY A 76 -11.55 3.93 36.05
C GLY A 76 -11.22 5.21 36.83
N LEU A 77 -10.18 5.94 36.40
CA LEU A 77 -9.76 7.20 37.02
C LEU A 77 -10.80 8.31 36.83
N LYS A 78 -11.44 8.40 35.66
CA LYS A 78 -12.57 9.34 35.44
C LYS A 78 -13.74 9.06 36.38
N THR A 79 -14.09 7.78 36.54
CA THR A 79 -15.16 7.36 37.43
C THR A 79 -14.85 7.72 38.88
N GLU A 80 -13.62 7.47 39.33
CA GLU A 80 -13.20 7.82 40.68
C GLU A 80 -13.14 9.33 40.90
N ALA A 81 -12.59 10.10 39.96
CA ALA A 81 -12.60 11.56 40.02
C ALA A 81 -14.02 12.12 40.16
N GLU A 82 -14.97 11.59 39.38
CA GLU A 82 -16.37 12.03 39.46
C GLU A 82 -17.01 11.66 40.80
N ARG A 83 -16.74 10.46 41.31
CA ARG A 83 -17.17 10.05 42.65
C ARG A 83 -16.64 11.01 43.72
N LEU A 84 -15.35 11.36 43.69
CA LEU A 84 -14.74 12.27 44.64
C LEU A 84 -15.36 13.68 44.54
N ARG A 85 -15.61 14.18 43.33
CA ARG A 85 -16.32 15.45 43.11
C ARG A 85 -17.72 15.44 43.74
N GLY A 86 -18.45 14.33 43.62
CA GLY A 86 -19.75 14.13 44.27
C GLY A 86 -19.66 14.24 45.80
N LEU A 87 -18.72 13.52 46.43
CA LEU A 87 -18.50 13.58 47.88
C LEU A 87 -18.14 14.99 48.35
N ILE A 88 -17.32 15.71 47.59
CA ILE A 88 -16.96 17.10 47.88
C ILE A 88 -18.19 18.01 47.77
N ALA A 89 -19.04 17.82 46.76
CA ALA A 89 -20.25 18.60 46.58
C ALA A 89 -21.25 18.39 47.73
N ASP A 90 -21.45 17.14 48.15
CA ASP A 90 -22.31 16.77 49.26
C ASP A 90 -21.80 17.35 50.58
N GLY A 91 -20.49 17.25 50.85
CA GLY A 91 -19.87 17.84 52.03
C GLY A 91 -20.01 19.36 52.07
N LYS A 92 -19.85 20.04 50.92
CA LYS A 92 -20.09 21.48 50.80
C LYS A 92 -21.57 21.84 51.01
N ALA A 93 -22.51 21.00 50.60
CA ALA A 93 -23.93 21.22 50.84
C ALA A 93 -24.26 21.12 52.34
N ALA A 94 -23.78 20.06 53.03
CA ALA A 94 -23.94 19.89 54.47
C ALA A 94 -23.37 21.08 55.27
N LEU A 95 -22.16 21.54 54.92
CA LEU A 95 -21.56 22.74 55.53
C LEU A 95 -22.46 23.97 55.44
N ARG A 96 -23.07 24.21 54.27
CA ARG A 96 -23.96 25.36 54.06
C ARG A 96 -25.27 25.23 54.83
N ALA A 97 -25.75 24.00 55.04
CA ALA A 97 -26.94 23.71 55.82
C ALA A 97 -26.69 23.76 57.35
N GLY A 98 -25.43 23.86 57.79
CA GLY A 98 -25.06 23.75 59.21
C GLY A 98 -25.12 22.31 59.74
N GLU A 99 -25.15 21.34 58.84
CA GLU A 99 -25.16 19.91 59.15
C GLU A 99 -23.73 19.36 59.33
N PRO A 100 -23.55 18.26 60.08
CA PRO A 100 -22.26 17.60 60.19
C PRO A 100 -21.78 17.07 58.83
N VAL A 101 -20.51 17.32 58.51
CA VAL A 101 -19.88 16.89 57.26
C VAL A 101 -19.34 15.48 57.41
N SER A 102 -19.55 14.63 56.40
CA SER A 102 -18.93 13.30 56.36
C SER A 102 -17.40 13.39 56.29
N PRO A 103 -16.65 12.58 57.05
CA PRO A 103 -15.19 12.47 56.91
C PRO A 103 -14.73 12.18 55.48
N ASP A 104 -15.53 11.41 54.73
CA ASP A 104 -15.23 11.02 53.35
C ASP A 104 -15.16 12.24 52.41
N ALA A 105 -15.94 13.30 52.67
CA ALA A 105 -15.87 14.53 51.89
C ALA A 105 -14.55 15.31 52.12
N GLY A 106 -14.00 15.21 53.33
CA GLY A 106 -12.69 15.77 53.67
C GLY A 106 -11.56 15.02 52.98
N VAL A 107 -11.60 13.68 53.02
CA VAL A 107 -10.65 12.81 52.32
C VAL A 107 -10.72 13.00 50.81
N ALA A 108 -11.93 13.10 50.24
CA ALA A 108 -12.13 13.32 48.82
C ALA A 108 -11.51 14.65 48.34
N SER A 109 -11.63 15.71 49.14
CA SER A 109 -11.01 17.01 48.82
C SER A 109 -9.48 16.95 48.77
N PHE A 110 -8.88 16.03 49.53
CA PHE A 110 -7.43 15.82 49.57
C PHE A 110 -6.95 14.92 48.42
N LEU A 111 -7.70 13.87 48.07
CA LEU A 111 -7.30 12.89 47.05
C LEU A 111 -7.58 13.34 45.61
N LEU A 112 -8.60 14.18 45.39
CA LEU A 112 -9.02 14.57 44.04
C LEU A 112 -7.89 15.15 43.19
N PRO A 113 -7.02 16.07 43.68
CA PRO A 113 -5.90 16.59 42.88
C PRO A 113 -4.93 15.50 42.39
N ASP A 114 -4.64 14.50 43.23
CA ASP A 114 -3.73 13.40 42.88
C ASP A 114 -4.37 12.50 41.80
N ILE A 115 -5.66 12.16 41.96
CA ILE A 115 -6.41 11.38 40.97
C ILE A 115 -6.52 12.14 39.63
N GLU A 116 -6.73 13.45 39.66
CA GLU A 116 -6.76 14.27 38.44
C GLU A 116 -5.39 14.33 37.76
N ALA A 117 -4.29 14.39 38.52
CA ALA A 117 -2.95 14.32 37.98
C ALA A 117 -2.64 12.94 37.35
N GLU A 118 -3.02 11.85 38.03
CA GLU A 118 -2.92 10.48 37.50
C GLU A 118 -3.73 10.31 36.21
N LEU A 119 -4.94 10.88 36.16
CA LEU A 119 -5.80 10.83 34.98
C LEU A 119 -5.12 11.49 33.76
N VAL A 120 -4.51 12.66 33.93
CA VAL A 120 -3.79 13.35 32.84
C VAL A 120 -2.64 12.49 32.31
N VAL A 121 -1.89 11.84 33.20
CA VAL A 121 -0.79 10.94 32.81
C VAL A 121 -1.32 9.70 32.09
N ALA A 122 -2.41 9.12 32.58
CA ALA A 122 -3.05 7.95 31.97
C ALA A 122 -3.62 8.26 30.57
N GLU A 123 -4.26 9.42 30.39
CA GLU A 123 -4.79 9.87 29.10
C GLU A 123 -3.66 10.12 28.09
N ALA A 124 -2.55 10.71 28.53
CA ALA A 124 -1.38 10.89 27.68
C ALA A 124 -0.79 9.54 27.24
N ALA A 125 -0.68 8.58 28.16
CA ALA A 125 -0.19 7.24 27.87
C ALA A 125 -1.12 6.47 26.92
N GLU A 126 -2.44 6.55 27.11
CA GLU A 126 -3.41 5.95 26.17
C GLU A 126 -3.25 6.54 24.77
N ALA A 127 -3.10 7.87 24.66
CA ALA A 127 -2.90 8.56 23.40
C ALA A 127 -1.57 8.19 22.71
N ASP A 128 -0.50 7.97 23.48
CA ASP A 128 0.78 7.47 22.96
C ASP A 128 0.62 6.07 22.34
N VAL A 129 -0.06 5.15 23.05
CA VAL A 129 -0.32 3.78 22.55
C VAL A 129 -1.21 3.80 21.31
N ALA A 130 -2.23 4.67 21.28
CA ALA A 130 -3.07 4.85 20.10
C ALA A 130 -2.26 5.32 18.88
N ARG A 131 -1.34 6.28 19.07
CA ARG A 131 -0.44 6.76 18.01
C ARG A 131 0.53 5.68 17.53
N GLU A 132 1.06 4.85 18.44
CA GLU A 132 1.91 3.70 18.10
C GLU A 132 1.18 2.74 17.16
N ARG A 133 -0.06 2.36 17.50
CA ARG A 133 -0.91 1.50 16.65
C ARG A 133 -1.14 2.12 15.28
N ASP A 134 -1.53 3.39 15.23
CA ASP A 134 -1.85 4.06 13.95
C ASP A 134 -0.62 4.16 13.05
N THR A 135 0.55 4.38 13.63
CA THR A 135 1.82 4.39 12.89
C THR A 135 2.09 3.01 12.28
N LEU A 136 1.93 1.93 13.05
CA LEU A 136 2.11 0.56 12.54
C LEU A 136 1.16 0.22 11.39
N LEU A 137 -0.11 0.63 11.51
CA LEU A 137 -1.11 0.40 10.45
C LEU A 137 -0.78 1.21 9.19
N GLN A 138 -0.40 2.48 9.32
CA GLN A 138 0.02 3.32 8.19
C GLN A 138 1.25 2.74 7.49
N ASP A 139 2.25 2.26 8.25
CA ASP A 139 3.45 1.66 7.68
C ASP A 139 3.14 0.33 6.98
N ALA A 140 2.24 -0.49 7.54
CA ALA A 140 1.76 -1.70 6.88
C ALA A 140 1.08 -1.40 5.53
N ASP A 141 0.21 -0.39 5.49
CA ASP A 141 -0.48 0.02 4.26
C ASP A 141 0.49 0.59 3.22
N ARG A 142 1.50 1.36 3.66
CA ARG A 142 2.58 1.84 2.78
C ARG A 142 3.37 0.69 2.16
N ARG A 143 3.70 -0.35 2.93
CA ARG A 143 4.42 -1.53 2.42
C ARG A 143 3.59 -2.32 1.41
N ASP A 144 2.30 -2.50 1.68
CA ASP A 144 1.40 -3.17 0.74
C ASP A 144 1.25 -2.39 -0.57
N ALA A 145 1.12 -1.06 -0.49
CA ALA A 145 1.09 -0.21 -1.66
C ALA A 145 2.41 -0.25 -2.45
N ALA A 146 3.55 -0.27 -1.75
CA ALA A 146 4.86 -0.38 -2.37
C ALA A 146 5.03 -1.71 -3.11
N ALA A 147 4.60 -2.82 -2.51
CA ALA A 147 4.63 -4.15 -3.12
C ALA A 147 3.78 -4.20 -4.40
N ALA A 148 2.54 -3.70 -4.35
CA ALA A 148 1.65 -3.63 -5.50
C ALA A 148 2.22 -2.74 -6.63
N LEU A 149 2.74 -1.57 -6.27
CA LEU A 149 3.34 -0.63 -7.22
C LEU A 149 4.60 -1.20 -7.89
N ALA A 150 5.45 -1.90 -7.13
CA ALA A 150 6.64 -2.55 -7.66
C ALA A 150 6.27 -3.63 -8.70
N LEU A 151 5.28 -4.48 -8.39
CA LEU A 151 4.78 -5.49 -9.33
C LEU A 151 4.15 -4.86 -10.58
N PHE A 152 3.38 -3.78 -10.41
CA PHE A 152 2.81 -3.04 -11.53
C PHE A 152 3.88 -2.48 -12.46
N ASN A 153 4.88 -1.78 -11.90
CA ASN A 153 5.97 -1.18 -12.67
C ASN A 153 6.81 -2.24 -13.39
N TRP A 154 7.05 -3.39 -12.74
CA TRP A 154 7.73 -4.51 -13.35
C TRP A 154 6.94 -5.12 -14.51
N ALA A 155 5.65 -5.41 -14.29
CA ALA A 155 4.77 -5.94 -15.33
C ALA A 155 4.70 -5.00 -16.54
N HIS A 156 4.62 -3.69 -16.28
CA HIS A 156 4.66 -2.66 -17.32
C HIS A 156 5.99 -2.70 -18.09
N SER A 157 7.13 -2.75 -17.40
CA SER A 157 8.46 -2.81 -18.00
C SER A 157 8.64 -4.05 -18.90
N VAL A 158 8.24 -5.23 -18.41
CA VAL A 158 8.28 -6.50 -19.16
C VAL A 158 7.45 -6.41 -20.44
N ARG A 159 6.28 -5.79 -20.38
CA ARG A 159 5.41 -5.57 -21.56
C ARG A 159 6.06 -4.63 -22.57
N VAL A 160 6.59 -3.49 -22.12
CA VAL A 160 7.27 -2.52 -22.99
C VAL A 160 8.44 -3.17 -23.71
N GLN A 161 9.29 -3.91 -22.98
CA GLN A 161 10.43 -4.64 -23.58
C GLN A 161 9.97 -5.64 -24.64
N ARG A 162 8.86 -6.36 -24.42
CA ARG A 162 8.32 -7.29 -25.41
C ARG A 162 7.81 -6.57 -26.65
N ILE A 163 7.08 -5.47 -26.49
CA ILE A 163 6.59 -4.67 -27.62
C ILE A 163 7.76 -4.14 -28.44
N GLU A 164 8.80 -3.61 -27.79
CA GLU A 164 10.02 -3.15 -28.46
C GLU A 164 10.71 -4.27 -29.25
N LEU A 165 10.78 -5.48 -28.68
CA LEU A 165 11.33 -6.65 -29.37
C LEU A 165 10.50 -7.04 -30.60
N LEU A 166 9.17 -7.11 -30.47
CA LEU A 166 8.28 -7.44 -31.58
C LEU A 166 8.37 -6.40 -32.70
N LEU A 167 8.49 -5.12 -32.36
CA LEU A 167 8.71 -4.04 -33.32
C LEU A 167 10.04 -4.20 -34.08
N LYS A 168 11.13 -4.52 -33.37
CA LYS A 168 12.43 -4.80 -34.00
C LYS A 168 12.36 -5.95 -34.97
N LEU A 169 11.78 -7.09 -34.54
CA LEU A 169 11.62 -8.26 -35.40
C LEU A 169 10.78 -7.96 -36.66
N ALA A 170 9.70 -7.19 -36.51
CA ALA A 170 8.87 -6.79 -37.66
C ALA A 170 9.62 -5.86 -38.63
N MET A 171 10.45 -4.95 -38.12
CA MET A 171 11.30 -4.08 -38.96
C MET A 171 12.39 -4.87 -39.69
N ASP A 172 13.02 -5.84 -39.03
CA ASP A 172 14.00 -6.73 -39.65
C ASP A 172 13.34 -7.59 -40.75
N GLU A 173 12.15 -8.13 -40.50
CA GLU A 173 11.37 -8.89 -41.50
C GLU A 173 10.97 -8.01 -42.70
N ALA A 174 10.49 -6.79 -42.46
CA ALA A 174 10.17 -5.85 -43.54
C ALA A 174 11.41 -5.50 -44.38
N THR A 175 12.58 -5.35 -43.75
CA THR A 175 13.85 -5.06 -44.43
C THR A 175 14.30 -6.22 -45.29
N THR A 176 14.28 -7.45 -44.74
CA THR A 176 14.63 -8.66 -45.50
C THR A 176 13.69 -8.90 -46.69
N LEU A 177 12.39 -8.64 -46.55
CA LEU A 177 11.43 -8.71 -47.66
C LEU A 177 11.71 -7.64 -48.73
N ALA A 178 12.05 -6.41 -48.33
CA ALA A 178 12.40 -5.34 -49.27
C ALA A 178 13.70 -5.63 -50.04
N GLU A 179 14.71 -6.19 -49.37
CA GLU A 179 15.95 -6.65 -50.01
C GLU A 179 15.69 -7.80 -50.98
N ALA A 180 14.88 -8.79 -50.58
CA ALA A 180 14.47 -9.90 -51.44
C ALA A 180 13.65 -9.46 -52.67
N ASP A 181 12.88 -8.37 -52.55
CA ASP A 181 12.15 -7.75 -53.65
C ASP A 181 13.08 -7.05 -54.67
N GLY A 182 14.30 -6.69 -54.26
CA GLY A 182 15.30 -6.06 -55.14
C GLY A 182 14.81 -4.78 -55.83
N GLY A 183 13.87 -4.06 -55.22
CA GLY A 183 13.27 -2.83 -55.76
C GLY A 183 12.13 -3.00 -56.77
N ARG A 184 11.53 -4.20 -56.88
CA ARG A 184 10.45 -4.48 -57.86
C ARG A 184 9.04 -4.07 -57.40
N GLY A 185 8.86 -3.71 -56.13
CA GLY A 185 7.60 -3.19 -55.58
C GLY A 185 6.51 -4.23 -55.36
N LEU A 186 6.83 -5.53 -55.30
CA LEU A 186 5.83 -6.61 -55.28
C LEU A 186 5.14 -6.78 -53.91
N TYR A 187 5.77 -6.37 -52.81
CA TYR A 187 5.24 -6.57 -51.44
C TYR A 187 4.48 -5.38 -50.85
N ARG A 188 4.29 -4.29 -51.61
CA ARG A 188 3.54 -3.11 -51.15
C ARG A 188 2.09 -3.42 -50.75
N THR A 189 1.57 -4.55 -51.19
CA THR A 189 0.21 -5.06 -50.92
C THR A 189 0.14 -6.12 -49.81
N VAL A 190 1.25 -6.68 -49.34
CA VAL A 190 1.23 -7.85 -48.43
C VAL A 190 1.41 -7.45 -46.96
N ILE A 191 2.17 -6.40 -46.67
CA ILE A 191 2.22 -5.82 -45.33
C ILE A 191 1.11 -4.77 -45.27
N ALA A 192 -0.06 -5.15 -44.78
CA ALA A 192 -1.08 -4.20 -44.33
C ALA A 192 -0.80 -3.92 -42.84
N PRO A 193 0.06 -2.95 -42.49
CA PRO A 193 0.27 -2.59 -41.10
C PRO A 193 -1.08 -2.26 -40.46
N ASP A 194 -1.38 -2.91 -39.34
CA ASP A 194 -2.57 -2.61 -38.55
C ASP A 194 -2.63 -1.08 -38.32
N ARG A 195 -3.82 -0.50 -38.35
CA ARG A 195 -4.04 0.96 -38.27
C ARG A 195 -3.34 1.58 -37.06
N ARG A 196 -3.16 0.79 -35.99
CA ARG A 196 -2.45 1.15 -34.76
C ARG A 196 -0.93 1.15 -34.91
N LEU A 197 -0.37 0.16 -35.61
CA LEU A 197 1.06 0.16 -35.99
C LEU A 197 1.35 1.32 -36.95
N ASN A 198 0.46 1.58 -37.91
CA ASN A 198 0.53 2.78 -38.76
C ASN A 198 0.49 4.07 -37.95
N GLN A 199 -0.30 4.14 -36.88
CA GLN A 199 -0.28 5.27 -35.96
C GLN A 199 1.05 5.38 -35.25
N ILE A 200 1.60 4.30 -34.68
CA ILE A 200 2.91 4.31 -33.98
C ILE A 200 4.04 4.68 -34.94
N PHE A 201 4.07 4.13 -36.16
CA PHE A 201 5.04 4.50 -37.19
C PHE A 201 4.87 5.96 -37.64
N ALA A 202 3.64 6.47 -37.72
CA ALA A 202 3.38 7.88 -38.01
C ALA A 202 3.84 8.79 -36.86
N THR A 203 3.69 8.38 -35.59
CA THR A 203 4.21 9.14 -34.44
C THR A 203 5.73 9.04 -34.34
N GLN A 204 6.35 7.89 -34.63
CA GLN A 204 7.81 7.74 -34.69
C GLN A 204 8.40 8.58 -35.83
N GLY A 205 7.77 8.58 -37.01
CA GLY A 205 8.14 9.47 -38.10
C GLY A 205 7.99 10.95 -37.72
N ALA A 206 6.93 11.31 -36.99
CA ALA A 206 6.77 12.67 -36.46
C ALA A 206 7.81 13.04 -35.40
N ILE A 207 8.22 12.09 -34.56
CA ILE A 207 9.28 12.26 -33.55
C ILE A 207 10.66 12.40 -34.21
N GLU A 208 10.95 11.63 -35.26
CA GLU A 208 12.16 11.75 -36.06
C GLU A 208 12.19 13.07 -36.83
N ILE A 209 11.09 13.48 -37.45
CA ILE A 209 10.96 14.79 -38.10
C ILE A 209 11.13 15.92 -37.07
N LEU A 210 10.61 15.78 -35.86
CA LEU A 210 10.82 16.75 -34.77
C LEU A 210 12.27 16.76 -34.26
N ARG A 211 12.95 15.61 -34.19
CA ARG A 211 14.40 15.53 -33.87
C ARG A 211 15.24 16.22 -34.94
N ARG A 212 14.92 15.98 -36.21
CA ARG A 212 15.61 16.56 -37.37
C ARG A 212 15.40 18.07 -37.45
N ASN A 213 14.17 18.53 -37.22
CA ASN A 213 13.82 19.95 -37.24
C ASN A 213 14.31 20.71 -35.99
N ARG A 214 14.58 20.03 -34.87
CA ARG A 214 15.24 20.63 -33.70
C ARG A 214 16.77 20.63 -33.77
N GLY A 215 17.37 20.19 -34.88
CA GLY A 215 18.82 20.22 -35.07
C GLY A 215 19.60 19.30 -34.11
N MET A 216 19.01 18.17 -33.71
CA MET A 216 19.68 17.17 -32.86
C MET A 216 20.40 16.08 -33.68
N GLU A 217 20.95 16.45 -34.85
CA GLU A 217 21.95 15.63 -35.56
C GLU A 217 23.31 16.33 -35.46
N GLY A 218 24.19 15.78 -34.62
CA GLY A 218 25.57 16.21 -34.44
C GLY A 218 26.09 15.88 -33.03
N VAL A 219 26.53 14.65 -32.78
CA VAL A 219 27.86 14.06 -33.03
C VAL A 219 27.71 12.54 -33.06
#